data_AF-A0A9P8JH58-F1
#
_entry.id   AF-A0A9P8JH58-F1
#
_cell.length_a   1.000
_cell.length_b   1.000
_cell.length_c   1.000
_cell.angle_alpha   90.00
_cell.angle_beta   90.00
_cell.angle_gamma   90.00
#
_symmetry.space_group_name_H-M   'P 1'
#
loop_
_entity.id
_entity.type
_entity.pdbx_description
1 polymer ?
#
loop_
_entity_poly.entity_id
_entity_poly.type
_entity_poly.pdbx_seq_one_letter_code
_entity_poly.pdbx_strand_id
1 'polypeptide(L)'
;FKQNGLLDRCIRARKLHHSRFYALELDYGHQHYLDHLISEKHNTGRALERLERRTAEVLYKQQQWFGWVRNLEDDEEKERDAEKKKIKQEAALFRRHWKDVSARMHKLRQKENEKRQAEYLDKVWEERIKFDAELTAEGEGGEEWDPIEDVVEDERGSYVDLIRRFLWLAEPIAASSDEPTSPKPAAAGAPSSKKENETPAAANKQLPATDSTTPQALVETNKSKNARKKARQKAKAQEERSALPLAIRTILDTAKPGEVHIETPEEVRTRLREGQTMNGVLQTFDPEDPANTQFLTDKTFPLADDEVDTLMQQIPDIKQLLFCRLLLGYASLLPAALRAENVEEFLADPSVTNAELRDLCLKMEQPGLQQLRDACADLGREDEEPDDEDTAPAASAEAPAGRTKFTSRPMYPVKNVKTKREKELKEKRERTMPDNMDSTTFVDFGDVDDQQQYRIKKIRVKVCGRFIYNYPSEKAMSRGGWLQFSVIAKDCSLFQAVSLARSWDEFFELNILTCNHYFPAAQWASWIRSITHEQLLQVGFIPYYQMDQAHHMTSHHQTGSRAHGQRRTHHAVETRNFVCAHMKRNDPVTRRWIQYAVMESYKMAIM
;
A
#
# COMPACT_ATOMS: atom_id res chain seq x y z
N PHE A 1 53.51 -7.39 -10.89
CA PHE A 1 54.47 -6.34 -10.45
C PHE A 1 55.37 -6.77 -9.29
N LYS A 2 54.89 -6.89 -8.03
CA LYS A 2 55.73 -7.19 -6.85
C LYS A 2 56.71 -8.37 -7.04
N GLN A 3 56.24 -9.50 -7.58
CA GLN A 3 57.07 -10.69 -7.86
C GLN A 3 58.19 -10.44 -8.88
N ASN A 4 57.92 -9.73 -9.99
CA ASN A 4 58.94 -9.37 -10.99
C ASN A 4 60.07 -8.52 -10.36
N GLY A 5 59.71 -7.53 -9.53
CA GLY A 5 60.69 -6.73 -8.76
C GLY A 5 61.39 -7.48 -7.62
N LEU A 6 60.88 -8.64 -7.20
CA LEU A 6 61.58 -9.55 -6.29
C LEU A 6 62.58 -10.41 -7.07
N LEU A 7 62.14 -11.08 -8.15
CA LEU A 7 62.98 -11.88 -9.04
C LEU A 7 64.19 -11.08 -9.55
N ASP A 8 63.98 -9.83 -9.95
CA ASP A 8 65.04 -8.93 -10.40
C ASP A 8 66.11 -8.62 -9.32
N ARG A 9 65.70 -8.53 -8.05
CA ARG A 9 66.62 -8.39 -6.91
C ARG A 9 67.32 -9.71 -6.58
N CYS A 10 66.60 -10.84 -6.61
CA CYS A 10 67.15 -12.17 -6.39
C CYS A 10 68.22 -12.54 -7.43
N ILE A 11 67.96 -12.27 -8.73
CA ILE A 11 68.92 -12.48 -9.82
C ILE A 11 70.17 -11.63 -9.62
N ARG A 12 70.04 -10.34 -9.26
CA ARG A 12 71.20 -9.48 -8.96
C ARG A 12 72.04 -10.04 -7.80
N ALA A 13 71.39 -10.38 -6.68
CA ALA A 13 72.07 -10.93 -5.51
C ALA A 13 72.77 -12.26 -5.83
N ARG A 14 72.11 -13.14 -6.59
CA ARG A 14 72.65 -14.46 -6.96
C ARG A 14 73.79 -14.38 -7.98
N LYS A 15 73.75 -13.44 -8.95
CA LYS A 15 74.88 -13.16 -9.84
C LYS A 15 76.10 -12.63 -9.08
N LEU A 16 75.88 -11.71 -8.13
CA LEU A 16 76.94 -11.19 -7.26
C LEU A 16 77.54 -12.28 -6.36
N HIS A 17 76.71 -13.19 -5.83
CA HIS A 17 77.19 -14.37 -5.11
C HIS A 17 77.99 -15.31 -6.01
N HIS A 18 77.51 -15.62 -7.22
CA HIS A 18 78.19 -16.52 -8.15
C HIS A 18 79.60 -15.99 -8.49
N SER A 19 79.71 -14.71 -8.87
CA SER A 19 80.98 -14.06 -9.21
C SER A 19 82.00 -13.90 -8.08
N ARG A 20 81.60 -14.08 -6.81
CA ARG A 20 82.48 -13.87 -5.63
C ARG A 20 82.89 -15.16 -4.92
N PHE A 21 82.08 -16.22 -5.02
CA PHE A 21 82.29 -17.45 -4.26
C PHE A 21 82.73 -18.64 -5.11
N TYR A 22 82.61 -18.59 -6.44
CA TYR A 22 83.04 -19.67 -7.35
C TYR A 22 84.14 -19.16 -8.28
N ALA A 23 85.38 -19.23 -7.80
CA ALA A 23 86.59 -18.90 -8.55
C ALA A 23 87.26 -20.12 -9.22
N LEU A 24 86.69 -21.32 -9.04
CA LEU A 24 87.07 -22.55 -9.73
C LEU A 24 85.86 -23.11 -10.48
N GLU A 25 86.11 -23.88 -11.54
CA GLU A 25 85.13 -24.37 -12.55
C GLU A 25 84.05 -25.35 -12.02
N LEU A 26 83.98 -25.55 -10.71
CA LEU A 26 82.99 -26.43 -10.05
C LEU A 26 81.69 -25.65 -9.78
N ASP A 27 80.86 -25.48 -10.81
CA ASP A 27 79.49 -24.96 -10.63
C ASP A 27 78.58 -26.05 -10.03
N TYR A 28 78.24 -25.91 -8.74
CA TYR A 28 77.29 -26.76 -8.03
C TYR A 28 75.82 -26.45 -8.43
N GLY A 29 75.55 -26.32 -9.72
CA GLY A 29 74.22 -26.00 -10.29
C GLY A 29 73.74 -24.57 -10.05
N HIS A 30 74.63 -23.63 -9.69
CA HIS A 30 74.22 -22.23 -9.50
C HIS A 30 73.84 -21.55 -10.81
N GLN A 31 74.46 -21.91 -11.94
CA GLN A 31 74.10 -21.38 -13.25
C GLN A 31 72.69 -21.85 -13.66
N HIS A 32 72.39 -23.13 -13.50
CA HIS A 32 71.04 -23.68 -13.76
C HIS A 32 69.95 -22.99 -12.94
N TYR A 33 70.21 -22.69 -11.65
CA TYR A 33 69.25 -21.95 -10.82
C TYR A 33 69.13 -20.46 -11.22
N LEU A 34 70.22 -19.83 -11.68
CA LEU A 34 70.17 -18.48 -12.26
C LEU A 34 69.33 -18.44 -13.53
N ASP A 35 69.51 -19.41 -14.42
CA ASP A 35 68.75 -19.51 -15.68
C ASP A 35 67.27 -19.80 -15.43
N HIS A 36 66.96 -20.62 -14.42
CA HIS A 36 65.58 -20.81 -13.93
C HIS A 36 64.95 -19.49 -13.45
N LEU A 37 65.63 -18.72 -12.58
CA LEU A 37 65.13 -17.42 -12.11
C LEU A 37 64.95 -16.41 -13.26
N ILE A 38 65.85 -16.42 -14.25
CA ILE A 38 65.76 -15.56 -15.45
C ILE A 38 64.54 -15.98 -16.30
N SER A 39 64.29 -17.28 -16.45
CA SER A 39 63.11 -17.82 -17.13
C SER A 39 61.80 -17.43 -16.42
N GLU A 40 61.74 -17.55 -15.09
CA GLU A 40 60.61 -17.08 -14.29
C GLU A 40 60.38 -15.57 -14.44
N LYS A 41 61.45 -14.77 -14.44
CA LYS A 41 61.37 -13.31 -14.68
C LYS A 41 60.80 -13.01 -16.07
N HIS A 42 61.24 -13.73 -17.10
CA HIS A 42 60.73 -13.57 -18.47
C HIS A 42 59.25 -13.95 -18.59
N ASN A 43 58.85 -15.07 -17.98
CA ASN A 43 57.48 -15.55 -17.97
C ASN A 43 56.54 -14.60 -17.20
N THR A 44 56.97 -14.09 -16.03
CA THR A 44 56.22 -13.08 -15.27
C THR A 44 56.18 -11.73 -15.98
N GLY A 45 57.22 -11.34 -16.71
CA GLY A 45 57.22 -10.18 -17.61
C GLY A 45 56.15 -10.28 -18.70
N ARG A 46 56.17 -11.38 -19.48
CA ARG A 46 55.15 -11.66 -20.51
C ARG A 46 53.72 -11.74 -19.96
N ALA A 47 53.55 -12.21 -18.72
CA ALA A 47 52.25 -12.22 -18.06
C ALA A 47 51.74 -10.80 -17.75
N LEU A 48 52.63 -9.87 -17.37
CA LEU A 48 52.28 -8.46 -17.14
C LEU A 48 51.97 -7.74 -18.45
N GLU A 49 52.74 -7.96 -19.52
CA GLU A 49 52.43 -7.40 -20.85
C GLU A 49 51.04 -7.83 -21.36
N ARG A 50 50.66 -9.10 -21.13
CA ARG A 50 49.31 -9.60 -21.46
C ARG A 50 48.23 -8.97 -20.59
N LEU A 51 48.50 -8.70 -19.32
CA LEU A 51 47.60 -7.99 -18.43
C LEU A 51 47.36 -6.56 -18.93
N GLU A 52 48.44 -5.83 -19.22
CA GLU A 52 48.38 -4.44 -19.71
C GLU A 52 47.59 -4.31 -21.02
N ARG A 53 47.80 -5.22 -21.99
CA ARG A 53 46.99 -5.27 -23.22
C ARG A 53 45.51 -5.51 -22.94
N ARG A 54 45.17 -6.48 -22.08
CA ARG A 54 43.77 -6.75 -21.68
C ARG A 54 43.15 -5.56 -20.95
N THR A 55 43.90 -4.87 -20.10
CA THR A 55 43.40 -3.65 -19.43
C THR A 55 43.11 -2.55 -20.44
N ALA A 56 43.96 -2.33 -21.44
CA ALA A 56 43.71 -1.38 -22.51
C ALA A 56 42.47 -1.75 -23.35
N GLU A 57 42.30 -3.03 -23.71
CA GLU A 57 41.10 -3.53 -24.41
C GLU A 57 39.81 -3.31 -23.61
N VAL A 58 39.84 -3.56 -22.30
CA VAL A 58 38.68 -3.34 -21.41
C VAL A 58 38.35 -1.86 -21.29
N LEU A 59 39.34 -0.99 -21.08
CA LEU A 59 39.14 0.46 -21.00
C LEU A 59 38.58 1.02 -22.32
N TYR A 60 39.07 0.55 -23.47
CA TYR A 60 38.54 0.94 -24.78
C TYR A 60 37.08 0.53 -24.97
N LYS A 61 36.72 -0.72 -24.64
CA LYS A 61 35.33 -1.20 -24.68
C LYS A 61 34.43 -0.42 -23.73
N GLN A 62 34.92 -0.09 -22.53
CA GLN A 62 34.18 0.72 -21.56
C GLN A 62 33.96 2.16 -22.07
N GLN A 63 34.96 2.76 -22.72
CA GLN A 63 34.83 4.08 -23.34
C GLN A 63 33.81 4.07 -24.51
N GLN A 64 33.83 3.04 -25.35
CA GLN A 64 32.83 2.86 -26.41
C GLN A 64 31.42 2.73 -25.83
N TRP A 65 31.25 1.93 -24.76
CA TRP A 65 29.96 1.75 -24.08
C TRP A 65 29.44 3.07 -23.49
N PHE A 66 30.28 3.83 -22.77
CA PHE A 66 29.90 5.15 -22.25
C PHE A 66 29.54 6.16 -23.36
N GLY A 67 30.25 6.12 -24.50
CA GLY A 67 29.91 6.95 -25.66
C GLY A 67 28.56 6.60 -26.27
N TRP A 68 28.24 5.29 -26.34
CA TRP A 68 26.94 4.82 -26.81
C TRP A 68 25.79 5.17 -25.84
N VAL A 69 25.99 4.99 -24.53
CA VAL A 69 25.01 5.40 -23.51
C VAL A 69 24.70 6.89 -23.59
N ARG A 70 25.73 7.75 -23.66
CA ARG A 70 25.52 9.20 -23.81
C ARG A 70 24.75 9.56 -25.07
N ASN A 71 25.04 8.91 -26.20
CA ASN A 71 24.29 9.18 -27.43
C ASN A 71 22.81 8.82 -27.30
N LEU A 72 22.48 7.72 -26.59
CA LEU A 72 21.08 7.38 -26.27
C LEU A 72 20.44 8.41 -25.35
N GLU A 73 21.11 8.81 -24.26
CA GLU A 73 20.61 9.85 -23.34
C GLU A 73 20.34 11.18 -24.08
N ASP A 74 21.27 11.58 -24.97
CA ASP A 74 21.14 12.78 -25.80
C ASP A 74 19.99 12.64 -26.82
N ASP A 75 19.70 11.45 -27.36
CA ASP A 75 18.59 11.22 -28.30
C ASP A 75 17.23 11.16 -27.58
N GLU A 76 17.15 10.50 -26.42
CA GLU A 76 15.97 10.52 -25.54
C GLU A 76 15.65 11.94 -25.03
N GLU A 77 16.66 12.78 -24.77
CA GLU A 77 16.42 14.19 -24.43
C GLU A 77 15.87 14.99 -25.63
N LYS A 78 16.37 14.77 -26.84
CA LYS A 78 15.83 15.39 -28.07
C LYS A 78 14.38 14.99 -28.32
N GLU A 79 14.03 13.71 -28.14
CA GLU A 79 12.66 13.21 -28.28
C GLU A 79 11.73 13.84 -27.24
N ARG A 80 12.09 13.81 -25.95
CA ARG A 80 11.33 14.49 -24.88
C ARG A 80 11.14 15.99 -25.16
N ASP A 81 12.14 16.67 -25.70
CA ASP A 81 12.01 18.09 -26.07
C ASP A 81 11.16 18.34 -27.32
N ALA A 82 11.10 17.40 -28.26
CA ALA A 82 10.17 17.42 -29.38
C ALA A 82 8.73 17.20 -28.90
N GLU A 83 8.50 16.25 -28.00
CA GLU A 83 7.19 15.99 -27.38
C GLU A 83 6.70 17.18 -26.56
N LYS A 84 7.54 17.77 -25.70
CA LYS A 84 7.21 19.01 -24.96
C LYS A 84 6.77 20.13 -25.91
N LYS A 85 7.42 20.28 -27.07
CA LYS A 85 7.05 21.28 -28.10
C LYS A 85 5.70 20.94 -28.74
N LYS A 86 5.45 19.67 -29.07
CA LYS A 86 4.17 19.19 -29.62
C LYS A 86 3.02 19.39 -28.63
N ILE A 87 3.15 18.92 -27.39
CA ILE A 87 2.18 19.11 -26.30
C ILE A 87 1.90 20.61 -26.07
N LYS A 88 2.91 21.48 -26.13
CA LYS A 88 2.74 22.93 -26.00
C LYS A 88 1.94 23.54 -27.16
N GLN A 89 2.09 23.04 -28.39
CA GLN A 89 1.30 23.45 -29.54
C GLN A 89 -0.15 22.95 -29.43
N GLU A 90 -0.36 21.68 -29.10
CA GLU A 90 -1.67 21.08 -28.89
C GLU A 90 -2.44 21.80 -27.76
N ALA A 91 -1.80 22.01 -26.60
CA ALA A 91 -2.38 22.76 -25.49
C ALA A 91 -2.65 24.25 -25.80
N ALA A 92 -2.01 24.82 -26.83
CA ALA A 92 -2.34 26.15 -27.33
C ALA A 92 -3.58 26.12 -28.25
N LEU A 93 -3.72 25.09 -29.10
CA LEU A 93 -4.91 24.85 -29.92
C LEU A 93 -6.13 24.54 -29.06
N PHE A 94 -6.01 23.65 -28.07
CA PHE A 94 -7.08 23.35 -27.12
C PHE A 94 -7.51 24.60 -26.34
N ARG A 95 -6.58 25.45 -25.89
CA ARG A 95 -6.93 26.72 -25.22
C ARG A 95 -7.64 27.73 -26.12
N ARG A 96 -7.38 27.73 -27.43
CA ARG A 96 -8.17 28.53 -28.39
C ARG A 96 -9.57 27.95 -28.55
N HIS A 97 -9.68 26.67 -28.86
CA HIS A 97 -10.96 25.99 -29.02
C HIS A 97 -11.86 26.10 -27.78
N TRP A 98 -11.29 25.93 -26.58
CA TRP A 98 -12.00 26.10 -25.32
C TRP A 98 -12.56 27.51 -25.12
N LYS A 99 -11.78 28.56 -25.47
CA LYS A 99 -12.28 29.94 -25.44
C LYS A 99 -13.43 30.17 -26.42
N ASP A 100 -13.35 29.61 -27.62
CA ASP A 100 -14.41 29.74 -28.64
C ASP A 100 -15.68 28.96 -28.27
N VAL A 101 -15.56 27.82 -27.60
CA VAL A 101 -16.70 27.05 -27.05
C VAL A 101 -17.30 27.77 -25.84
N SER A 102 -16.47 28.23 -24.90
CA SER A 102 -16.90 28.99 -23.72
C SER A 102 -17.62 30.28 -24.10
N ALA A 103 -17.11 31.04 -25.07
CA ALA A 103 -17.76 32.24 -25.59
C ALA A 103 -19.11 31.94 -26.27
N ARG A 104 -19.24 30.80 -26.96
CA ARG A 104 -20.51 30.35 -27.54
C ARG A 104 -21.52 29.95 -26.46
N MET A 105 -21.08 29.19 -25.44
CA MET A 105 -21.92 28.82 -24.29
C MET A 105 -22.35 30.04 -23.47
N HIS A 106 -21.47 31.02 -23.26
CA HIS A 106 -21.81 32.27 -22.57
C HIS A 106 -22.88 33.07 -23.33
N LYS A 107 -22.74 33.18 -24.66
CA LYS A 107 -23.76 33.82 -25.52
C LYS A 107 -25.10 33.10 -25.51
N LEU A 108 -25.10 31.76 -25.44
CA LEU A 108 -26.33 30.97 -25.29
C LEU A 108 -26.98 31.21 -23.92
N ARG A 109 -26.22 31.14 -22.83
CA ARG A 109 -26.71 31.44 -21.47
C ARG A 109 -27.21 32.88 -21.32
N GLN A 110 -26.57 33.86 -21.96
CA GLN A 110 -27.08 35.24 -21.98
C GLN A 110 -28.45 35.32 -22.66
N LYS A 111 -28.62 34.73 -23.85
CA LYS A 111 -29.92 34.67 -24.53
C LYS A 111 -30.98 33.90 -23.75
N GLU A 112 -30.60 32.84 -23.04
CA GLU A 112 -31.48 32.06 -22.18
C GLU A 112 -31.89 32.87 -20.94
N ASN A 113 -30.98 33.63 -20.34
CA ASN A 113 -31.28 34.52 -19.22
C ASN A 113 -32.09 35.75 -19.66
N GLU A 114 -31.83 36.31 -20.84
CA GLU A 114 -32.67 37.35 -21.46
C GLU A 114 -34.10 36.83 -21.68
N LYS A 115 -34.25 35.58 -22.14
CA LYS A 115 -35.57 34.92 -22.22
C LYS A 115 -36.21 34.70 -20.86
N ARG A 116 -35.48 34.17 -19.87
CA ARG A 116 -35.99 34.03 -18.49
C ARG A 116 -36.40 35.38 -17.89
N GLN A 117 -35.66 36.46 -18.17
CA GLN A 117 -36.01 37.80 -17.72
C GLN A 117 -37.26 38.33 -18.45
N ALA A 118 -37.39 38.08 -19.76
CA ALA A 118 -38.60 38.41 -20.51
C ALA A 118 -39.81 37.61 -20.01
N GLU A 119 -39.69 36.28 -19.84
CA GLU A 119 -40.70 35.39 -19.27
C GLU A 119 -41.05 35.75 -17.83
N TYR A 120 -40.09 36.22 -17.03
CA TYR A 120 -40.34 36.72 -15.68
C TYR A 120 -41.08 38.07 -15.70
N LEU A 121 -40.74 38.97 -16.63
CA LEU A 121 -41.48 40.23 -16.80
C LEU A 121 -42.90 39.99 -17.34
N ASP A 122 -43.08 39.04 -18.26
CA ASP A 122 -44.39 38.59 -18.74
C ASP A 122 -45.19 37.93 -17.61
N LYS A 123 -44.55 37.07 -16.80
CA LYS A 123 -45.19 36.50 -15.61
C LYS A 123 -45.55 37.54 -14.57
N VAL A 124 -44.70 38.51 -14.26
CA VAL A 124 -45.01 39.61 -13.34
C VAL A 124 -46.11 40.52 -13.91
N TRP A 125 -46.18 40.67 -15.23
CA TRP A 125 -47.27 41.39 -15.90
C TRP A 125 -48.58 40.59 -15.84
N GLU A 126 -48.54 39.29 -16.15
CA GLU A 126 -49.67 38.36 -15.99
C GLU A 126 -50.10 38.23 -14.55
N GLU A 127 -49.19 38.14 -13.59
CA GLU A 127 -49.44 38.09 -12.15
C GLU A 127 -50.00 39.42 -11.66
N ARG A 128 -49.68 40.55 -12.31
CA ARG A 128 -50.33 41.83 -12.00
C ARG A 128 -51.74 41.92 -12.60
N ILE A 129 -51.94 41.41 -13.82
CA ILE A 129 -53.26 41.27 -14.46
C ILE A 129 -54.14 40.27 -13.67
N LYS A 130 -53.54 39.16 -13.20
CA LYS A 130 -54.17 38.14 -12.37
C LYS A 130 -54.42 38.68 -10.98
N PHE A 131 -53.47 39.35 -10.34
CA PHE A 131 -53.68 40.02 -9.04
C PHE A 131 -54.80 41.06 -9.15
N ASP A 132 -54.88 41.86 -10.22
CA ASP A 132 -56.01 42.76 -10.46
C ASP A 132 -57.34 42.00 -10.69
N ALA A 133 -57.31 40.75 -11.18
CA ALA A 133 -58.47 39.87 -11.38
C ALA A 133 -58.79 38.92 -10.20
N GLU A 134 -57.85 38.71 -9.29
CA GLU A 134 -57.84 37.79 -8.14
C GLU A 134 -58.08 38.58 -6.84
N LEU A 135 -57.78 39.88 -6.84
CA LEU A 135 -58.45 40.87 -5.97
C LEU A 135 -59.98 40.89 -6.20
N THR A 136 -60.47 40.31 -7.30
CA THR A 136 -61.89 40.05 -7.58
C THR A 136 -62.30 38.56 -7.54
N ALA A 137 -61.39 37.64 -7.21
CA ALA A 137 -61.68 36.21 -7.09
C ALA A 137 -60.69 35.49 -6.15
N GLU A 138 -61.17 35.14 -4.95
CA GLU A 138 -60.56 34.15 -4.04
C GLU A 138 -60.32 32.81 -4.79
N GLY A 139 -59.33 31.96 -4.48
CA GLY A 139 -58.29 31.91 -3.46
C GLY A 139 -57.64 30.50 -3.43
N GLU A 140 -56.73 30.25 -2.48
CA GLU A 140 -56.07 28.95 -2.19
C GLU A 140 -54.99 28.44 -3.19
N GLY A 141 -53.72 28.73 -2.88
CA GLY A 141 -52.57 27.98 -3.40
C GLY A 141 -52.28 26.76 -2.53
N GLY A 142 -52.20 25.57 -3.14
CA GLY A 142 -51.75 24.33 -2.49
C GLY A 142 -50.34 23.97 -2.94
N GLU A 143 -49.39 23.91 -2.00
CA GLU A 143 -48.02 23.44 -2.27
C GLU A 143 -48.00 21.94 -2.61
N GLU A 144 -47.40 21.61 -3.74
CA GLU A 144 -47.35 20.25 -4.27
C GLU A 144 -46.17 19.46 -3.67
N TRP A 145 -46.45 18.23 -3.23
CA TRP A 145 -45.51 17.35 -2.53
C TRP A 145 -44.60 16.62 -3.53
N ASP A 146 -43.27 16.79 -3.50
CA ASP A 146 -42.32 16.10 -4.39
C ASP A 146 -41.64 14.88 -3.71
N PRO A 147 -41.95 13.63 -4.13
CA PRO A 147 -41.34 12.42 -3.58
C PRO A 147 -39.87 12.18 -3.93
N ILE A 148 -39.24 12.99 -4.80
CA ILE A 148 -37.85 12.78 -5.22
C ILE A 148 -36.88 13.39 -4.21
N GLU A 149 -37.21 14.54 -3.61
CA GLU A 149 -36.33 15.27 -2.69
C GLU A 149 -36.09 14.47 -1.40
N ASP A 150 -37.16 13.89 -0.81
CA ASP A 150 -37.14 13.00 0.36
C ASP A 150 -36.19 11.79 0.21
N VAL A 151 -35.98 11.27 -1.01
CA VAL A 151 -35.11 10.09 -1.25
C VAL A 151 -33.64 10.49 -1.31
N VAL A 152 -33.34 11.70 -1.81
CA VAL A 152 -31.96 12.20 -1.97
C VAL A 152 -31.35 12.61 -0.62
N GLU A 153 -32.17 13.02 0.35
CA GLU A 153 -31.70 13.30 1.73
C GLU A 153 -31.32 12.02 2.49
N ASP A 154 -32.12 10.95 2.39
CA ASP A 154 -31.85 9.64 3.02
C ASP A 154 -30.53 9.00 2.48
N GLU A 155 -30.15 9.26 1.22
CA GLU A 155 -28.92 8.73 0.62
C GLU A 155 -27.63 9.24 1.30
N ARG A 156 -27.55 10.54 1.64
CA ARG A 156 -26.33 11.10 2.26
C ARG A 156 -26.05 10.44 3.60
N GLY A 157 -27.08 10.28 4.43
CA GLY A 157 -26.98 9.60 5.72
C GLY A 157 -26.48 8.16 5.57
N SER A 158 -27.04 7.41 4.62
CA SER A 158 -26.65 6.02 4.34
C SER A 158 -25.16 5.87 4.00
N TYR A 159 -24.59 6.76 3.16
CA TYR A 159 -23.15 6.71 2.86
C TYR A 159 -22.29 7.09 4.07
N VAL A 160 -22.69 8.10 4.86
CA VAL A 160 -21.97 8.50 6.08
C VAL A 160 -21.95 7.37 7.11
N ASP A 161 -23.06 6.66 7.29
CA ASP A 161 -23.15 5.52 8.22
C ASP A 161 -22.35 4.31 7.73
N LEU A 162 -22.29 4.08 6.41
CA LEU A 162 -21.39 3.08 5.82
C LEU A 162 -19.92 3.40 6.12
N ILE A 163 -19.52 4.68 6.00
CA ILE A 163 -18.15 5.15 6.32
C ILE A 163 -17.84 4.95 7.81
N ARG A 164 -18.76 5.32 8.71
CA ARG A 164 -18.63 5.08 10.16
C ARG A 164 -18.48 3.59 10.48
N ARG A 165 -19.27 2.73 9.83
CA ARG A 165 -19.20 1.27 9.99
C ARG A 165 -17.89 0.69 9.48
N PHE A 166 -17.38 1.15 8.33
CA PHE A 166 -16.07 0.75 7.84
C PHE A 166 -14.98 1.07 8.85
N LEU A 167 -14.94 2.31 9.34
CA LEU A 167 -13.95 2.82 10.30
C LEU A 167 -14.11 2.27 11.73
N TRP A 168 -15.14 1.46 12.01
CA TRP A 168 -15.51 1.02 13.38
C TRP A 168 -15.73 2.19 14.36
N LEU A 169 -16.21 3.34 13.86
CA LEU A 169 -16.58 4.50 14.68
C LEU A 169 -18.04 4.44 15.17
N ALA A 170 -18.90 3.71 14.48
CA ALA A 170 -20.23 3.41 14.97
C ALA A 170 -20.16 2.28 16.00
N GLU A 171 -20.81 2.46 17.16
CA GLU A 171 -21.17 1.32 18.00
C GLU A 171 -21.90 0.26 17.15
N PRO A 172 -21.70 -1.04 17.42
CA PRO A 172 -22.52 -2.05 16.76
C PRO A 172 -23.97 -1.69 17.05
N ILE A 173 -24.81 -1.64 16.00
CA ILE A 173 -26.25 -1.60 16.17
C ILE A 173 -26.64 -2.96 16.74
N ALA A 174 -26.48 -3.10 18.06
CA ALA A 174 -27.30 -3.98 18.85
C ALA A 174 -28.73 -3.69 18.41
N ALA A 175 -29.43 -4.72 17.94
CA ALA A 175 -30.83 -4.58 17.56
C ALA A 175 -31.60 -4.22 18.82
N SER A 176 -31.73 -2.92 19.08
CA SER A 176 -32.33 -2.37 20.28
C SER A 176 -33.80 -2.73 20.24
N SER A 177 -34.13 -3.80 20.96
CA SER A 177 -35.47 -4.03 21.48
C SER A 177 -35.79 -2.85 22.40
N ASP A 178 -36.36 -1.79 21.82
CA ASP A 178 -36.95 -0.67 22.54
C ASP A 178 -38.14 -1.18 23.36
N GLU A 179 -37.85 -1.73 24.55
CA GLU A 179 -38.82 -1.72 25.65
C GLU A 179 -38.78 -0.32 26.31
N PRO A 180 -39.91 0.41 26.34
CA PRO A 180 -39.93 1.77 26.86
C PRO A 180 -39.87 1.76 28.39
N THR A 181 -38.72 2.15 28.95
CA THR A 181 -38.60 2.38 30.40
C THR A 181 -39.06 3.80 30.75
N SER A 182 -40.09 3.91 31.58
CA SER A 182 -40.62 5.18 32.11
C SER A 182 -39.76 5.75 33.26
N PRO A 183 -39.86 7.05 33.58
CA PRO A 183 -38.74 7.80 34.17
C PRO A 183 -38.57 7.67 35.70
N LYS A 184 -37.32 7.88 36.14
CA LYS A 184 -36.83 7.80 37.52
C LYS A 184 -36.62 9.20 38.13
N PRO A 185 -37.00 9.42 39.40
CA PRO A 185 -36.07 10.02 40.38
C PRO A 185 -36.23 9.39 41.80
N ALA A 186 -35.29 9.45 42.76
CA ALA A 186 -33.90 9.93 42.80
C ALA A 186 -33.12 9.27 43.99
N ALA A 187 -31.79 9.44 43.99
CA ALA A 187 -30.87 9.49 45.15
C ALA A 187 -30.78 8.35 46.20
N ALA A 188 -29.69 7.58 46.07
CA ALA A 188 -28.66 7.24 47.08
C ALA A 188 -29.02 6.74 48.52
N GLY A 189 -28.43 5.60 48.90
CA GLY A 189 -28.23 5.18 50.31
C GLY A 189 -28.48 3.69 50.56
N ALA A 190 -27.45 2.92 50.94
CA ALA A 190 -27.53 1.48 51.26
C ALA A 190 -27.68 1.24 52.80
N PRO A 191 -27.71 0.01 53.37
CA PRO A 191 -27.77 -1.33 52.75
C PRO A 191 -28.72 -2.37 53.43
N SER A 192 -28.89 -3.52 52.76
CA SER A 192 -29.03 -4.88 53.32
C SER A 192 -30.36 -5.46 53.89
N SER A 193 -30.59 -6.71 53.48
CA SER A 193 -31.15 -7.86 54.24
C SER A 193 -32.65 -8.23 54.20
N LYS A 194 -32.88 -9.43 53.61
CA LYS A 194 -33.76 -10.56 54.01
C LYS A 194 -35.31 -10.46 53.99
N LYS A 195 -35.85 -11.35 53.13
CA LYS A 195 -36.92 -12.36 53.36
C LYS A 195 -38.42 -11.97 53.42
N GLU A 196 -39.14 -12.69 52.55
CA GLU A 196 -40.40 -13.45 52.78
C GLU A 196 -41.78 -12.77 52.94
N ASN A 197 -42.62 -13.15 51.97
CA ASN A 197 -44.02 -13.62 52.09
C ASN A 197 -45.24 -12.68 52.12
N GLU A 198 -46.23 -13.20 51.37
CA GLU A 198 -47.69 -13.16 51.60
C GLU A 198 -48.53 -11.92 51.20
N THR A 199 -49.18 -12.11 50.05
CA THR A 199 -50.57 -11.75 49.68
C THR A 199 -51.64 -11.82 50.80
N PRO A 200 -52.89 -11.30 50.60
CA PRO A 200 -53.36 -10.28 49.66
C PRO A 200 -54.45 -9.30 50.24
N ALA A 201 -55.00 -8.46 49.35
CA ALA A 201 -56.44 -8.14 49.21
C ALA A 201 -57.07 -6.87 49.83
N ALA A 202 -58.13 -6.45 49.13
CA ALA A 202 -59.34 -5.75 49.60
C ALA A 202 -59.35 -4.23 49.87
N ALA A 203 -59.63 -3.49 48.80
CA ALA A 203 -60.91 -2.78 48.58
C ALA A 203 -61.31 -1.49 49.39
N ASN A 204 -61.83 -0.56 48.58
CA ASN A 204 -63.04 0.28 48.78
C ASN A 204 -62.97 1.62 49.53
N LYS A 205 -63.46 2.66 48.82
CA LYS A 205 -64.27 3.82 49.30
C LYS A 205 -63.54 4.87 50.17
N GLN A 206 -63.91 6.16 50.19
CA GLN A 206 -65.04 6.86 49.55
C GLN A 206 -64.72 8.36 49.29
N LEU A 207 -65.49 8.98 48.39
CA LEU A 207 -65.67 10.44 48.14
C LEU A 207 -66.20 11.17 49.42
N PRO A 208 -66.32 12.54 49.53
CA PRO A 208 -66.65 13.50 48.43
C PRO A 208 -66.21 15.00 48.55
N ALA A 209 -66.65 15.81 47.55
CA ALA A 209 -67.05 17.25 47.63
C ALA A 209 -65.95 18.34 47.86
N THR A 210 -65.99 19.62 47.41
CA THR A 210 -66.83 20.48 46.50
C THR A 210 -66.12 21.85 46.32
N ASP A 211 -66.37 22.79 45.38
CA ASP A 211 -67.14 22.86 44.11
C ASP A 211 -66.62 24.03 43.21
N SER A 212 -66.89 23.99 41.89
CA SER A 212 -66.93 25.11 40.91
C SER A 212 -65.65 25.97 40.66
N THR A 213 -65.32 26.51 39.47
CA THR A 213 -66.09 26.79 38.22
C THR A 213 -65.18 26.71 36.96
N THR A 214 -65.76 26.40 35.80
CA THR A 214 -65.20 26.33 34.42
C THR A 214 -64.98 27.71 33.74
N PRO A 215 -64.52 27.86 32.46
CA PRO A 215 -63.94 26.90 31.49
C PRO A 215 -62.64 27.37 30.75
N GLN A 216 -61.91 26.46 30.08
CA GLN A 216 -61.35 26.64 28.70
C GLN A 216 -60.69 25.35 28.16
N ALA A 217 -60.47 25.29 26.83
CA ALA A 217 -60.39 24.03 26.07
C ALA A 217 -59.00 23.63 25.55
N LEU A 218 -58.92 22.35 25.16
CA LEU A 218 -57.80 21.63 24.52
C LEU A 218 -57.01 22.42 23.47
N VAL A 219 -55.68 22.27 23.50
CA VAL A 219 -54.84 22.16 22.29
C VAL A 219 -53.80 21.04 22.51
N GLU A 220 -54.13 19.80 22.16
CA GLU A 220 -53.13 18.75 21.98
C GLU A 220 -52.68 18.70 20.52
N THR A 221 -51.36 18.63 20.32
CA THR A 221 -50.70 18.72 19.01
C THR A 221 -50.87 17.45 18.18
N ASN A 222 -51.38 17.58 16.95
CA ASN A 222 -51.47 16.49 15.99
C ASN A 222 -50.09 15.98 15.55
N LYS A 223 -49.69 14.78 16.01
CA LYS A 223 -48.60 14.02 15.37
C LYS A 223 -49.08 13.45 14.03
N SER A 224 -48.28 13.64 12.97
CA SER A 224 -48.71 13.40 11.59
C SER A 224 -49.02 11.92 11.29
N LYS A 225 -49.97 11.69 10.37
CA LYS A 225 -50.47 10.35 10.01
C LYS A 225 -49.42 9.47 9.30
N ASN A 226 -48.30 10.03 8.85
CA ASN A 226 -47.27 9.35 8.06
C ASN A 226 -46.38 8.42 8.91
N ALA A 227 -45.99 8.83 10.13
CA ALA A 227 -45.22 7.98 11.04
C ALA A 227 -45.94 6.64 11.34
N ARG A 228 -47.27 6.72 11.52
CA ARG A 228 -48.15 5.57 11.78
C ARG A 228 -48.30 4.63 10.58
N LYS A 229 -48.02 5.11 9.35
CA LYS A 229 -48.05 4.32 8.11
C LYS A 229 -46.71 3.60 7.87
N LYS A 230 -45.57 4.29 8.05
CA LYS A 230 -44.20 3.72 7.94
C LYS A 230 -43.98 2.62 9.00
N ALA A 231 -44.46 2.81 10.23
CA ALA A 231 -44.43 1.78 11.29
C ALA A 231 -45.25 0.52 10.94
N ARG A 232 -46.45 0.68 10.35
CA ARG A 232 -47.33 -0.43 9.99
C ARG A 232 -46.83 -1.25 8.79
N GLN A 233 -46.07 -0.64 7.88
CA GLN A 233 -45.38 -1.36 6.81
C GLN A 233 -44.14 -2.14 7.31
N LYS A 234 -43.31 -1.55 8.19
CA LYS A 234 -42.21 -2.29 8.85
C LYS A 234 -42.73 -3.50 9.63
N ALA A 235 -43.81 -3.33 10.42
CA ALA A 235 -44.44 -4.43 11.15
C ALA A 235 -44.88 -5.58 10.23
N LYS A 236 -45.54 -5.28 9.10
CA LYS A 236 -45.98 -6.32 8.14
C LYS A 236 -44.83 -7.08 7.49
N ALA A 237 -43.76 -6.39 7.08
CA ALA A 237 -42.58 -7.04 6.50
C ALA A 237 -41.82 -7.91 7.51
N GLN A 238 -41.90 -7.56 8.80
CA GLN A 238 -41.30 -8.30 9.90
C GLN A 238 -42.15 -9.53 10.30
N GLU A 239 -43.48 -9.41 10.21
CA GLU A 239 -44.44 -10.50 10.38
C GLU A 239 -44.30 -11.55 9.26
N GLU A 240 -44.19 -11.14 7.98
CA GLU A 240 -43.93 -12.04 6.85
C GLU A 240 -42.57 -12.75 6.95
N ARG A 241 -41.51 -12.07 7.44
CA ARG A 241 -40.22 -12.69 7.79
C ARG A 241 -40.26 -13.61 9.02
N SER A 242 -41.35 -13.59 9.80
CA SER A 242 -41.55 -14.46 10.97
C SER A 242 -42.28 -15.77 10.64
N ALA A 243 -42.98 -15.82 9.50
CA ALA A 243 -43.71 -16.99 9.03
C ALA A 243 -42.84 -18.05 8.29
N LEU A 244 -41.55 -17.74 8.02
CA LEU A 244 -40.64 -18.64 7.31
C LEU A 244 -39.94 -19.63 8.27
N PRO A 245 -39.81 -20.93 7.89
CA PRO A 245 -39.10 -21.94 8.67
C PRO A 245 -37.66 -21.53 9.03
N LEU A 246 -37.20 -21.94 10.21
CA LEU A 246 -35.89 -21.54 10.76
C LEU A 246 -34.72 -21.83 9.81
N ALA A 247 -34.75 -22.96 9.10
CA ALA A 247 -33.72 -23.33 8.12
C ALA A 247 -33.65 -22.40 6.90
N ILE A 248 -34.75 -21.74 6.51
CA ILE A 248 -34.76 -20.76 5.41
C ILE A 248 -34.19 -19.42 5.89
N ARG A 249 -34.37 -19.07 7.18
CA ARG A 249 -33.76 -17.88 7.78
C ARG A 249 -32.24 -17.97 7.78
N THR A 250 -31.66 -19.09 8.22
CA THR A 250 -30.20 -19.30 8.20
C THR A 250 -29.59 -19.30 6.80
N ILE A 251 -30.35 -19.70 5.77
CA ILE A 251 -29.90 -19.67 4.36
C ILE A 251 -30.04 -18.27 3.74
N LEU A 252 -30.96 -17.43 4.25
CA LEU A 252 -31.12 -16.03 3.81
C LEU A 252 -30.07 -15.07 4.42
N ASP A 253 -29.47 -15.43 5.55
CA ASP A 253 -28.37 -14.67 6.16
C ASP A 253 -27.01 -14.94 5.47
N THR A 254 -26.88 -16.03 4.69
CA THR A 254 -25.78 -16.22 3.74
C THR A 254 -26.08 -15.51 2.41
N ALA A 255 -25.81 -14.20 2.40
CA ALA A 255 -25.64 -13.32 1.23
C ALA A 255 -26.79 -13.29 0.18
N LYS A 256 -27.54 -12.17 0.18
CA LYS A 256 -28.21 -11.72 -1.06
C LYS A 256 -27.14 -11.33 -2.09
N PRO A 257 -27.33 -11.61 -3.40
CA PRO A 257 -26.39 -11.16 -4.42
C PRO A 257 -26.24 -9.63 -4.40
N GLY A 258 -25.04 -9.13 -4.12
CA GLY A 258 -24.71 -7.69 -4.07
C GLY A 258 -24.73 -7.04 -2.68
N GLU A 259 -24.98 -7.77 -1.60
CA GLU A 259 -24.88 -7.23 -0.24
C GLU A 259 -23.51 -7.58 0.35
N VAL A 260 -22.61 -6.59 0.42
CA VAL A 260 -21.21 -6.79 0.80
C VAL A 260 -21.04 -6.84 2.31
N HIS A 261 -20.45 -7.94 2.80
CA HIS A 261 -20.26 -8.19 4.22
C HIS A 261 -19.01 -7.48 4.77
N ILE A 262 -19.23 -6.40 5.52
CA ILE A 262 -18.21 -5.68 6.29
C ILE A 262 -18.03 -6.39 7.64
N GLU A 263 -16.86 -6.96 7.90
CA GLU A 263 -16.55 -7.65 9.16
C GLU A 263 -16.70 -6.71 10.36
N THR A 264 -17.48 -7.16 11.34
CA THR A 264 -17.61 -6.57 12.67
C THR A 264 -16.37 -6.85 13.53
N PRO A 265 -16.10 -6.06 14.58
CA PRO A 265 -14.97 -6.33 15.47
C PRO A 265 -15.06 -7.69 16.18
N GLU A 266 -16.26 -8.18 16.47
CA GLU A 266 -16.48 -9.50 17.09
C GLU A 266 -16.14 -10.64 16.14
N GLU A 267 -16.48 -10.52 14.86
CA GLU A 267 -16.13 -11.50 13.82
C GLU A 267 -14.61 -11.55 13.61
N VAL A 268 -13.91 -10.41 13.59
CA VAL A 268 -12.45 -10.38 13.52
C VAL A 268 -11.81 -11.01 14.76
N ARG A 269 -12.29 -10.68 15.96
CA ARG A 269 -11.79 -11.26 17.22
C ARG A 269 -11.96 -12.78 17.23
N THR A 270 -13.12 -13.28 16.85
CA THR A 270 -13.43 -14.72 16.77
C THR A 270 -12.55 -15.40 15.71
N ARG A 271 -12.38 -14.77 14.54
CA ARG A 271 -11.52 -15.23 13.45
C ARG A 271 -10.06 -15.42 13.88
N LEU A 272 -9.50 -14.48 14.65
CA LEU A 272 -8.11 -14.56 15.13
C LEU A 272 -7.93 -15.57 16.27
N ARG A 273 -8.95 -15.73 17.12
CA ARG A 273 -8.93 -16.61 18.29
C ARG A 273 -9.19 -18.09 17.95
N GLU A 274 -10.04 -18.37 16.98
CA GLU A 274 -10.43 -19.75 16.62
C GLU A 274 -9.74 -20.30 15.36
N GLY A 275 -9.04 -19.44 14.62
CA GLY A 275 -8.40 -19.76 13.35
C GLY A 275 -9.38 -19.96 12.18
N GLN A 276 -8.91 -19.65 10.97
CA GLN A 276 -9.66 -19.84 9.73
C GLN A 276 -9.32 -21.18 9.07
N THR A 277 -10.31 -21.79 8.40
CA THR A 277 -10.09 -22.98 7.55
C THR A 277 -9.18 -22.66 6.37
N MET A 278 -8.14 -23.47 6.20
CA MET A 278 -7.08 -23.29 5.20
C MET A 278 -7.47 -23.90 3.85
N ASN A 279 -6.92 -23.35 2.76
CA ASN A 279 -7.06 -23.93 1.40
C ASN A 279 -6.06 -25.09 1.19
N GLY A 280 -6.28 -26.17 1.95
CA GLY A 280 -5.44 -27.36 2.04
C GLY A 280 -5.15 -27.74 3.49
N VAL A 281 -4.55 -28.91 3.71
CA VAL A 281 -4.20 -29.41 5.05
C VAL A 281 -2.71 -29.19 5.31
N LEU A 282 -2.35 -28.75 6.52
CA LEU A 282 -0.96 -28.68 6.93
C LEU A 282 -0.44 -30.11 7.21
N GLN A 283 0.59 -30.54 6.47
CA GLN A 283 1.15 -31.88 6.54
C GLN A 283 2.56 -31.82 7.13
N THR A 284 2.79 -32.59 8.21
CA THR A 284 4.13 -32.83 8.75
C THR A 284 4.63 -34.17 8.22
N PHE A 285 5.81 -34.14 7.59
CA PHE A 285 6.51 -35.34 7.12
C PHE A 285 7.48 -35.82 8.19
N ASP A 286 7.40 -37.10 8.54
CA ASP A 286 8.41 -37.75 9.36
C ASP A 286 9.70 -37.92 8.54
N PRO A 287 10.86 -37.37 8.98
CA PRO A 287 12.11 -37.49 8.22
C PRO A 287 12.61 -38.93 8.06
N GLU A 288 12.19 -39.83 8.94
CA GLU A 288 12.64 -41.24 8.95
C GLU A 288 11.70 -42.17 8.15
N ASP A 289 10.41 -41.83 8.02
CA ASP A 289 9.45 -42.54 7.18
C ASP A 289 8.50 -41.58 6.41
N PRO A 290 8.78 -41.26 5.13
CA PRO A 290 7.93 -40.37 4.35
C PRO A 290 6.54 -40.94 4.04
N ALA A 291 6.27 -42.23 4.28
CA ALA A 291 4.91 -42.78 4.20
C ALA A 291 4.04 -42.39 5.42
N ASN A 292 4.66 -42.02 6.54
CA ASN A 292 3.99 -41.62 7.78
C ASN A 292 3.66 -40.11 7.80
N THR A 293 2.96 -39.63 6.77
CA THR A 293 2.54 -38.21 6.68
C THR A 293 1.38 -37.95 7.65
N GLN A 294 1.57 -37.05 8.61
CA GLN A 294 0.52 -36.68 9.57
C GLN A 294 -0.15 -35.36 9.18
N PHE A 295 -1.49 -35.35 9.22
CA PHE A 295 -2.30 -34.16 9.04
C PHE A 295 -2.38 -33.40 10.38
N LEU A 296 -1.79 -32.21 10.45
CA LEU A 296 -1.64 -31.47 11.70
C LEU A 296 -2.88 -30.63 12.03
N THR A 297 -3.41 -29.91 11.04
CA THR A 297 -4.58 -29.02 11.21
C THR A 297 -5.12 -28.55 9.84
N ASP A 298 -6.45 -28.40 9.77
CA ASP A 298 -7.19 -27.77 8.66
C ASP A 298 -7.44 -26.27 8.90
N LYS A 299 -7.04 -25.75 10.07
CA LYS A 299 -7.19 -24.35 10.49
C LYS A 299 -5.83 -23.68 10.75
N THR A 300 -5.76 -22.37 10.50
CA THR A 300 -4.64 -21.53 10.94
C THR A 300 -4.48 -21.59 12.46
N PHE A 301 -3.25 -21.45 12.94
CA PHE A 301 -3.00 -21.42 14.38
C PHE A 301 -3.74 -20.24 15.05
N PRO A 302 -4.36 -20.45 16.22
CA PRO A 302 -4.99 -19.39 16.98
C PRO A 302 -3.94 -18.46 17.60
N LEU A 303 -4.21 -17.16 17.61
CA LEU A 303 -3.36 -16.18 18.31
C LEU A 303 -3.67 -16.17 19.82
N ALA A 304 -2.70 -15.72 20.62
CA ALA A 304 -2.92 -15.52 22.05
C ALA A 304 -3.86 -14.31 22.30
N ASP A 305 -4.66 -14.37 23.37
CA ASP A 305 -5.70 -13.36 23.63
C ASP A 305 -5.14 -11.92 23.76
N ASP A 306 -3.90 -11.76 24.24
CA ASP A 306 -3.16 -10.50 24.34
C ASP A 306 -2.66 -9.95 22.99
N GLU A 307 -2.21 -10.83 22.09
CA GLU A 307 -1.90 -10.46 20.70
C GLU A 307 -3.17 -10.05 19.95
N VAL A 308 -4.28 -10.77 20.17
CA VAL A 308 -5.59 -10.43 19.59
C VAL A 308 -6.07 -9.08 20.10
N ASP A 309 -6.03 -8.81 21.41
CA ASP A 309 -6.43 -7.51 21.97
C ASP A 309 -5.57 -6.36 21.43
N THR A 310 -4.26 -6.58 21.24
CA THR A 310 -3.34 -5.60 20.63
C THR A 310 -3.72 -5.31 19.16
N LEU A 311 -3.99 -6.35 18.35
CA LEU A 311 -4.42 -6.18 16.96
C LEU A 311 -5.79 -5.49 16.86
N MET A 312 -6.72 -5.83 17.74
CA MET A 312 -8.05 -5.21 17.78
C MET A 312 -8.01 -3.71 18.10
N GLN A 313 -7.02 -3.25 18.89
CA GLN A 313 -6.77 -1.81 19.12
C GLN A 313 -6.17 -1.12 17.89
N GLN A 314 -5.27 -1.79 17.16
CA GLN A 314 -4.57 -1.21 16.00
C GLN A 314 -5.42 -1.13 14.71
N ILE A 315 -6.39 -2.03 14.52
CA ILE A 315 -7.21 -2.05 13.29
C ILE A 315 -7.99 -0.74 13.04
N PRO A 316 -8.69 -0.13 14.03
CA PRO A 316 -9.29 1.20 13.87
C PRO A 316 -8.31 2.25 13.34
N ASP A 317 -7.10 2.31 13.90
CA ASP A 317 -6.07 3.28 13.51
C ASP A 317 -5.65 3.08 12.06
N ILE A 318 -5.37 1.83 11.64
CA ILE A 318 -4.99 1.51 10.26
C ILE A 318 -6.12 1.84 9.28
N LYS A 319 -7.38 1.61 9.66
CA LYS A 319 -8.53 1.99 8.85
C LYS A 319 -8.68 3.51 8.72
N GLN A 320 -8.42 4.27 9.79
CA GLN A 320 -8.39 5.73 9.75
C GLN A 320 -7.23 6.26 8.88
N LEU A 321 -6.03 5.65 8.99
CA LEU A 321 -4.88 5.96 8.15
C LEU A 321 -5.15 5.65 6.67
N LEU A 322 -5.79 4.51 6.38
CA LEU A 322 -6.24 4.12 5.03
C LEU A 322 -7.26 5.12 4.45
N PHE A 323 -8.24 5.55 5.24
CA PHE A 323 -9.21 6.57 4.85
C PHE A 323 -8.52 7.90 4.52
N CYS A 324 -7.60 8.35 5.36
CA CYS A 324 -6.82 9.57 5.09
C CYS A 324 -5.89 9.41 3.87
N ARG A 325 -5.30 8.23 3.65
CA ARG A 325 -4.56 7.87 2.42
C ARG A 325 -5.43 7.91 1.17
N LEU A 326 -6.69 7.49 1.25
CA LEU A 326 -7.67 7.63 0.17
C LEU A 326 -7.95 9.12 -0.09
N LEU A 327 -8.21 9.91 0.94
CA LEU A 327 -8.47 11.36 0.82
C LEU A 327 -7.31 12.14 0.20
N LEU A 328 -6.06 11.78 0.52
CA LEU A 328 -4.87 12.33 -0.16
C LEU A 328 -4.87 12.09 -1.67
N GLY A 329 -5.50 10.99 -2.14
CA GLY A 329 -5.69 10.69 -3.56
C GLY A 329 -6.90 11.35 -4.22
N TYR A 330 -7.80 11.98 -3.45
CA TYR A 330 -9.01 12.64 -3.94
C TYR A 330 -8.85 14.16 -3.93
N ALA A 331 -8.41 14.73 -5.06
CA ALA A 331 -8.12 16.16 -5.19
C ALA A 331 -9.31 17.11 -4.89
N SER A 332 -10.55 16.65 -5.01
CA SER A 332 -11.75 17.44 -4.69
C SER A 332 -12.12 17.42 -3.20
N LEU A 333 -11.91 16.28 -2.52
CA LEU A 333 -12.14 16.10 -1.09
C LEU A 333 -11.00 16.63 -0.21
N LEU A 334 -9.77 16.67 -0.75
CA LEU A 334 -8.58 17.09 -0.01
C LEU A 334 -8.72 18.46 0.68
N PRO A 335 -9.26 19.53 0.05
CA PRO A 335 -9.44 20.82 0.75
C PRO A 335 -10.41 20.78 1.94
N ALA A 336 -11.42 19.92 1.91
CA ALA A 336 -12.30 19.69 3.06
C ALA A 336 -11.55 18.90 4.15
N ALA A 337 -10.87 17.82 3.75
CA ALA A 337 -10.11 16.94 4.65
C ALA A 337 -8.92 17.61 5.36
N LEU A 338 -8.31 18.63 4.74
CA LEU A 338 -7.25 19.45 5.34
C LEU A 338 -7.77 20.50 6.35
N ARG A 339 -9.05 20.89 6.24
CA ARG A 339 -9.68 21.84 7.17
C ARG A 339 -10.26 21.16 8.41
N ALA A 340 -10.80 19.96 8.23
CA ALA A 340 -11.45 19.21 9.30
C ALA A 340 -10.45 18.70 10.35
N GLU A 341 -10.77 18.91 11.63
CA GLU A 341 -9.99 18.44 12.77
C GLU A 341 -10.26 16.97 13.12
N ASN A 342 -11.32 16.38 12.58
CA ASN A 342 -11.69 14.98 12.78
C ASN A 342 -12.52 14.44 11.59
N VAL A 343 -12.79 13.14 11.57
CA VAL A 343 -13.53 12.47 10.48
C VAL A 343 -15.02 12.87 10.45
N GLU A 344 -15.63 13.16 11.60
CA GLU A 344 -17.06 13.52 11.65
C GLU A 344 -17.32 14.92 11.08
N GLU A 345 -16.45 15.88 11.39
CA GLU A 345 -16.46 17.23 10.83
C GLU A 345 -16.26 17.21 9.31
N PHE A 346 -15.37 16.35 8.80
CA PHE A 346 -15.20 16.14 7.36
C PHE A 346 -16.49 15.61 6.70
N LEU A 347 -17.19 14.64 7.31
CA LEU A 347 -18.44 14.09 6.78
C LEU A 347 -19.62 15.07 6.88
N ALA A 348 -19.57 15.99 7.84
CA ALA A 348 -20.52 17.08 8.02
C ALA A 348 -20.27 18.27 7.07
N ASP A 349 -19.10 18.39 6.44
CA ASP A 349 -18.76 19.50 5.55
C ASP A 349 -19.73 19.57 4.34
N PRO A 350 -20.43 20.70 4.12
CA PRO A 350 -21.37 20.85 3.01
C PRO A 350 -20.70 20.86 1.63
N SER A 351 -19.37 21.06 1.56
CA SER A 351 -18.61 20.98 0.30
C SER A 351 -18.38 19.55 -0.19
N VAL A 352 -18.56 18.55 0.67
CA VAL A 352 -18.49 17.13 0.32
C VAL A 352 -19.82 16.68 -0.28
N THR A 353 -19.78 16.22 -1.54
CA THR A 353 -21.00 15.84 -2.29
C THR A 353 -21.37 14.37 -2.13
N ASN A 354 -22.65 14.03 -2.32
CA ASN A 354 -23.14 12.65 -2.24
C ASN A 354 -22.44 11.71 -3.23
N ALA A 355 -22.07 12.20 -4.42
CA ALA A 355 -21.33 11.43 -5.41
C ALA A 355 -19.92 11.05 -4.91
N GLU A 356 -19.23 11.99 -4.25
CA GLU A 356 -17.90 11.73 -3.68
C GLU A 356 -17.95 10.81 -2.46
N LEU A 357 -18.99 10.94 -1.61
CA LEU A 357 -19.22 10.00 -0.51
C LEU A 357 -19.46 8.58 -1.02
N ARG A 358 -20.28 8.41 -2.06
CA ARG A 358 -20.50 7.14 -2.75
C ARG A 358 -19.19 6.55 -3.29
N ASP A 359 -18.39 7.33 -4.00
CA ASP A 359 -17.11 6.88 -4.57
C ASP A 359 -16.07 6.54 -3.47
N LEU A 360 -16.11 7.26 -2.34
CA LEU A 360 -15.29 6.99 -1.16
C LEU A 360 -15.71 5.69 -0.46
N CYS A 361 -17.01 5.44 -0.31
CA CYS A 361 -17.56 4.18 0.16
C CYS A 361 -17.08 2.99 -0.69
N LEU A 362 -17.18 3.08 -2.02
CA LEU A 362 -16.75 2.02 -2.94
C LEU A 362 -15.23 1.74 -2.83
N LYS A 363 -14.39 2.77 -2.66
CA LYS A 363 -12.94 2.58 -2.44
C LYS A 363 -12.58 2.11 -1.03
N MET A 364 -13.41 2.34 -0.03
CA MET A 364 -13.22 1.76 1.31
C MET A 364 -13.70 0.32 1.42
N GLU A 365 -14.69 -0.08 0.61
CA GLU A 365 -15.12 -1.46 0.49
C GLU A 365 -14.02 -2.34 -0.11
N GLN A 366 -13.38 -1.85 -1.19
CA GLN A 366 -12.31 -2.56 -1.90
C GLN A 366 -11.07 -1.66 -2.01
N PRO A 367 -10.33 -1.46 -0.90
CA PRO A 367 -9.13 -0.62 -0.91
C PRO A 367 -8.04 -1.24 -1.77
N GLY A 368 -7.30 -0.39 -2.50
CA GLY A 368 -6.15 -0.87 -3.27
C GLY A 368 -5.11 -1.47 -2.32
N LEU A 369 -4.63 -2.68 -2.60
CA LEU A 369 -3.67 -3.38 -1.71
C LEU A 369 -2.42 -2.54 -1.41
N GLN A 370 -1.97 -1.71 -2.35
CA GLN A 370 -0.88 -0.75 -2.14
C GLN A 370 -1.22 0.31 -1.07
N GLN A 371 -2.44 0.86 -1.09
CA GLN A 371 -2.90 1.85 -0.12
C GLN A 371 -3.05 1.24 1.27
N LEU A 372 -3.52 -0.01 1.35
CA LEU A 372 -3.58 -0.77 2.60
C LEU A 372 -2.19 -1.09 3.14
N ARG A 373 -1.24 -1.53 2.29
CA ARG A 373 0.17 -1.71 2.68
C ARG A 373 0.74 -0.40 3.22
N ASP A 374 0.53 0.70 2.52
CA ASP A 374 1.11 1.99 2.92
C ASP A 374 0.45 2.53 4.20
N ALA A 375 -0.82 2.26 4.47
CA ALA A 375 -1.49 2.56 5.75
C ALA A 375 -0.94 1.72 6.92
N CYS A 376 -0.74 0.40 6.75
CA CYS A 376 -0.06 -0.42 7.78
C CYS A 376 1.39 0.06 8.02
N ALA A 377 2.08 0.53 6.98
CA ALA A 377 3.43 1.08 7.08
C ALA A 377 3.47 2.49 7.68
N ASP A 378 2.35 3.22 7.74
CA ASP A 378 2.27 4.52 8.40
C ASP A 378 2.14 4.38 9.91
N LEU A 379 1.36 3.42 10.40
CA LEU A 379 1.20 3.16 11.84
C LEU A 379 2.56 2.95 12.51
N GLY A 380 3.41 2.09 11.94
CA GLY A 380 4.77 1.85 12.46
C GLY A 380 5.78 2.97 12.23
N ARG A 381 5.41 4.06 11.54
CA ARG A 381 6.29 5.24 11.33
C ARG A 381 6.07 6.35 12.36
N GLU A 382 4.98 6.34 13.12
CA GLU A 382 4.76 7.28 14.23
C GLU A 382 5.76 7.03 15.38
N ASP A 383 6.21 5.78 15.58
CA ASP A 383 7.17 5.38 16.63
C ASP A 383 8.66 5.37 16.20
N GLU A 384 8.96 5.20 14.91
CA GLU A 384 10.33 4.88 14.43
C GLU A 384 11.11 6.05 13.82
N GLU A 385 10.45 7.10 13.33
CA GLU A 385 11.14 8.24 12.71
C GLU A 385 11.35 9.35 13.76
N PRO A 386 12.56 9.54 14.33
CA PRO A 386 12.84 10.75 15.08
C PRO A 386 12.63 11.93 14.14
N ASP A 387 12.00 12.98 14.64
CA ASP A 387 11.83 14.22 13.87
C ASP A 387 13.22 14.73 13.46
N ASP A 388 13.45 14.90 12.15
CA ASP A 388 14.70 15.40 11.56
C ASP A 388 14.95 16.90 11.86
N GLU A 389 14.52 17.39 13.04
CA GLU A 389 14.88 18.69 13.56
C GLU A 389 16.25 18.62 14.27
N ASP A 390 17.17 19.48 13.84
CA ASP A 390 18.41 19.85 14.53
C ASP A 390 19.49 18.79 14.79
N THR A 391 19.66 17.80 13.91
CA THR A 391 21.00 17.16 13.76
C THR A 391 21.89 17.94 12.80
N ALA A 392 22.42 19.08 13.28
CA ALA A 392 23.54 19.74 12.61
C ALA A 392 24.72 18.76 12.50
N PRO A 393 25.34 18.57 11.32
CA PRO A 393 26.36 17.54 11.13
C PRO A 393 27.59 17.86 11.98
N ALA A 394 27.82 17.05 13.01
CA ALA A 394 29.01 17.12 13.85
C ALA A 394 30.26 17.09 12.96
N ALA A 395 31.20 18.01 13.21
CA ALA A 395 32.36 18.21 12.36
C ALA A 395 33.14 16.90 12.17
N SER A 396 33.46 16.60 10.90
CA SER A 396 34.17 15.40 10.49
C SER A 396 35.47 15.21 11.30
N ALA A 397 35.58 14.07 11.98
CA ALA A 397 36.76 13.71 12.75
C ALA A 397 38.04 13.76 11.90
N GLU A 398 39.11 14.30 12.48
CA GLU A 398 40.41 14.44 11.81
C GLU A 398 41.00 13.08 11.43
N ALA A 399 41.46 12.96 10.19
CA ALA A 399 42.36 11.89 9.74
C ALA A 399 43.77 12.47 9.48
N PRO A 400 44.85 11.77 9.84
CA PRO A 400 46.14 12.40 10.10
C PRO A 400 46.92 12.82 8.85
N ALA A 401 47.68 13.92 8.99
CA ALA A 401 48.46 14.52 7.92
C ALA A 401 49.64 13.65 7.46
N GLY A 402 49.81 13.50 6.13
CA GLY A 402 50.96 12.83 5.55
C GLY A 402 51.15 13.06 4.04
N ARG A 403 52.02 14.03 3.68
CA ARG A 403 52.89 14.15 2.47
C ARG A 403 52.30 13.66 1.12
N THR A 404 52.26 14.41 0.02
CA THR A 404 53.29 15.31 -0.55
C THR A 404 52.68 16.36 -1.50
N LYS A 405 53.38 17.48 -1.70
CA LYS A 405 52.99 18.54 -2.66
C LYS A 405 53.22 18.09 -4.11
N PHE A 406 52.18 18.14 -4.94
CA PHE A 406 52.30 18.32 -6.40
C PHE A 406 51.11 19.15 -6.88
N THR A 407 51.36 20.36 -7.40
CA THR A 407 50.29 21.31 -7.76
C THR A 407 49.93 21.20 -9.24
N SER A 408 49.05 20.26 -9.61
CA SER A 408 48.27 20.40 -10.84
C SER A 408 47.06 21.29 -10.56
N ARG A 409 46.97 22.44 -11.23
CA ARG A 409 45.77 23.29 -11.17
C ARG A 409 44.63 22.56 -11.89
N PRO A 410 43.49 22.24 -11.24
CA PRO A 410 42.32 21.76 -11.96
C PRO A 410 41.69 22.93 -12.74
N MET A 411 41.46 22.75 -14.04
CA MET A 411 40.79 23.71 -14.90
C MET A 411 39.26 23.56 -14.77
N TYR A 412 38.72 23.83 -13.58
CA TYR A 412 37.28 23.82 -13.31
C TYR A 412 36.87 25.07 -12.51
N PRO A 413 35.69 25.66 -12.79
CA PRO A 413 35.23 26.85 -12.09
C PRO A 413 34.90 26.51 -10.62
N VAL A 414 35.42 27.31 -9.70
CA VAL A 414 35.14 27.17 -8.26
C VAL A 414 33.68 27.53 -8.01
N LYS A 415 32.83 26.51 -7.77
CA LYS A 415 31.36 26.63 -7.63
C LYS A 415 30.88 27.51 -6.46
N ASN A 416 31.78 28.02 -5.62
CA ASN A 416 31.44 28.77 -4.40
C ASN A 416 31.34 30.29 -4.61
N VAL A 417 31.60 30.79 -5.84
CA VAL A 417 31.48 32.22 -6.16
C VAL A 417 30.05 32.57 -6.59
N LYS A 418 29.14 32.73 -5.62
CA LYS A 418 27.81 33.31 -5.87
C LYS A 418 27.96 34.71 -6.47
N THR A 419 27.34 34.95 -7.62
CA THR A 419 27.51 36.23 -8.33
C THR A 419 26.82 37.37 -7.56
N LYS A 420 27.25 38.63 -7.74
CA LYS A 420 26.61 39.79 -7.06
C LYS A 420 25.09 39.81 -7.27
N ARG A 421 24.65 39.58 -8.52
CA ARG A 421 23.24 39.51 -8.92
C ARG A 421 22.45 38.42 -8.17
N GLU A 422 23.10 37.31 -7.84
CA GLU A 422 22.52 36.17 -7.14
C GLU A 422 22.37 36.45 -5.64
N LYS A 423 23.34 37.16 -5.03
CA LYS A 423 23.20 37.71 -3.68
C LYS A 423 22.09 38.75 -3.58
N GLU A 424 22.05 39.70 -4.52
CA GLU A 424 21.01 40.74 -4.59
C GLU A 424 19.59 40.15 -4.80
N LEU A 425 19.46 39.05 -5.56
CA LEU A 425 18.21 38.31 -5.70
C LEU A 425 17.78 37.61 -4.41
N LYS A 426 18.73 37.01 -3.66
CA LYS A 426 18.43 36.41 -2.35
C LYS A 426 18.02 37.47 -1.33
N GLU A 427 18.79 38.56 -1.22
CA GLU A 427 18.51 39.68 -0.30
C GLU A 427 17.18 40.38 -0.63
N LYS A 428 16.81 40.50 -1.92
CA LYS A 428 15.46 40.96 -2.31
C LYS A 428 14.38 39.98 -1.86
N ARG A 429 14.56 38.67 -2.06
CA ARG A 429 13.58 37.65 -1.68
C ARG A 429 13.34 37.63 -0.18
N GLU A 430 14.41 37.74 0.61
CA GLU A 430 14.38 37.85 2.07
C GLU A 430 13.67 39.14 2.51
N ARG A 431 13.97 40.30 1.91
CA ARG A 431 13.28 41.57 2.22
C ARG A 431 11.81 41.65 1.78
N THR A 432 11.37 40.82 0.84
CA THR A 432 9.96 40.78 0.41
C THR A 432 9.08 39.86 1.25
N MET A 433 9.65 39.10 2.19
CA MET A 433 8.88 38.32 3.16
C MET A 433 8.56 39.19 4.39
N PRO A 434 7.29 39.34 4.78
CA PRO A 434 6.94 39.86 6.10
C PRO A 434 7.25 38.79 7.16
N ASP A 435 7.84 39.20 8.28
CA ASP A 435 8.37 38.36 9.38
C ASP A 435 7.33 37.48 10.14
N ASN A 436 6.08 37.38 9.65
CA ASN A 436 4.95 36.86 10.40
C ASN A 436 3.91 36.10 9.55
N MET A 437 4.35 35.42 8.48
CA MET A 437 3.56 34.35 7.85
C MET A 437 4.19 33.00 8.19
N ASP A 438 3.40 32.12 8.82
CA ASP A 438 3.82 30.77 9.17
C ASP A 438 4.34 30.00 7.95
N SER A 439 5.32 29.12 8.17
CA SER A 439 6.01 28.32 7.14
C SER A 439 5.12 27.30 6.43
N THR A 440 3.82 27.26 6.74
CA THR A 440 2.82 26.29 6.29
C THR A 440 2.40 26.44 4.82
N THR A 441 2.75 27.53 4.15
CA THR A 441 2.25 27.87 2.81
C THR A 441 3.27 27.82 1.66
N PHE A 442 4.55 27.60 1.96
CA PHE A 442 5.59 27.43 0.94
C PHE A 442 6.21 26.04 1.02
N VAL A 443 6.01 25.22 -0.02
CA VAL A 443 6.66 23.92 -0.15
C VAL A 443 8.17 24.12 -0.30
N ASP A 444 8.93 23.76 0.73
CA ASP A 444 10.38 23.66 0.68
C ASP A 444 10.77 22.36 -0.03
N PHE A 445 11.47 22.49 -1.17
CA PHE A 445 11.92 21.35 -1.98
C PHE A 445 13.20 20.69 -1.44
N GLY A 446 13.74 21.19 -0.32
CA GLY A 446 14.90 20.65 0.34
C GLY A 446 16.22 21.05 -0.32
N ASP A 447 17.33 20.70 0.36
CA ASP A 447 18.67 20.98 -0.12
C ASP A 447 19.13 19.93 -1.13
N VAL A 448 19.82 20.40 -2.18
CA VAL A 448 20.48 19.55 -3.18
C VAL A 448 21.86 19.17 -2.66
N ASP A 449 22.17 17.87 -2.64
CA ASP A 449 23.49 17.40 -2.20
C ASP A 449 24.58 17.56 -3.28
N ASP A 450 25.82 17.27 -2.91
CA ASP A 450 26.98 17.34 -3.82
C ASP A 450 26.89 16.38 -5.03
N GLN A 451 25.94 15.44 -5.03
CA GLN A 451 25.65 14.50 -6.13
C GLN A 451 24.46 14.92 -7.01
N GLN A 452 23.92 16.13 -6.80
CA GLN A 452 22.73 16.65 -7.49
C GLN A 452 21.43 15.90 -7.19
N GLN A 453 21.38 15.10 -6.11
CA GLN A 453 20.14 14.49 -5.66
C GLN A 453 19.41 15.49 -4.74
N TYR A 454 18.12 15.68 -4.99
CA TYR A 454 17.26 16.45 -4.09
C TYR A 454 17.01 15.63 -2.83
N ARG A 455 17.41 16.14 -1.67
CA ARG A 455 16.94 15.59 -0.39
C ARG A 455 15.51 16.05 -0.18
N ILE A 456 14.56 15.29 -0.73
CA ILE A 456 13.13 15.52 -0.53
C ILE A 456 12.85 15.45 0.98
N LYS A 457 12.61 16.62 1.59
CA LYS A 457 12.17 16.69 2.99
C LYS A 457 10.84 15.93 3.11
N LYS A 458 10.74 15.03 4.10
CA LYS A 458 9.51 14.25 4.31
C LYS A 458 8.42 15.17 4.84
N ILE A 459 7.43 15.49 3.99
CA ILE A 459 6.31 16.35 4.37
C ILE A 459 5.25 15.50 5.09
N ARG A 460 5.01 15.79 6.38
CA ARG A 460 3.80 15.35 7.09
C ARG A 460 2.66 16.34 6.84
N VAL A 461 1.45 15.83 6.72
CA VAL A 461 0.22 16.59 6.44
C VAL A 461 -0.85 16.16 7.43
N LYS A 462 -1.58 17.12 8.04
CA LYS A 462 -2.73 16.83 8.90
C LYS A 462 -3.97 16.63 8.00
N VAL A 463 -4.60 15.47 8.08
CA VAL A 463 -5.81 15.09 7.32
C VAL A 463 -6.83 14.54 8.30
N CYS A 464 -8.02 15.17 8.39
CA CYS A 464 -9.11 14.76 9.29
C CYS A 464 -8.63 14.49 10.74
N GLY A 465 -7.73 15.33 11.25
CA GLY A 465 -7.13 15.20 12.58
C GLY A 465 -5.81 14.43 12.67
N ARG A 466 -5.57 13.42 11.82
CA ARG A 466 -4.36 12.58 11.85
C ARG A 466 -3.20 13.21 11.07
N PHE A 467 -1.97 13.00 11.51
CA PHE A 467 -0.78 13.33 10.73
C PHE A 467 -0.37 12.14 9.86
N ILE A 468 -0.20 12.35 8.55
CA ILE A 468 0.28 11.33 7.62
C ILE A 468 1.38 11.91 6.74
N TYR A 469 2.40 11.11 6.47
CA TYR A 469 3.41 11.45 5.46
C TYR A 469 2.79 11.49 4.07
N ASN A 470 2.91 12.62 3.35
CA ASN A 470 2.43 12.75 1.98
C ASN A 470 2.93 11.59 1.09
N TYR A 471 4.17 11.16 1.32
CA TYR A 471 4.81 10.07 0.58
C TYR A 471 4.65 8.69 1.26
N PRO A 472 4.30 7.64 0.49
CA PRO A 472 4.35 6.25 0.93
C PRO A 472 5.73 5.80 1.44
N SER A 473 5.76 4.79 2.32
CA SER A 473 7.01 4.36 2.98
C SER A 473 7.96 3.64 2.01
N GLU A 474 9.10 4.25 1.70
CA GLU A 474 10.18 3.62 0.92
C GLU A 474 10.95 2.54 1.72
N LYS A 475 10.82 2.53 3.04
CA LYS A 475 11.39 1.51 3.92
C LYS A 475 10.69 0.16 3.68
N ALA A 476 11.42 -0.93 3.93
CA ALA A 476 10.83 -2.26 4.10
C ALA A 476 9.74 -2.20 5.19
N MET A 477 8.59 -2.83 4.92
CA MET A 477 7.54 -2.97 5.93
C MET A 477 8.01 -3.86 7.09
N SER A 478 7.69 -3.45 8.32
CA SER A 478 8.02 -4.21 9.53
C SER A 478 7.19 -5.50 9.65
N ARG A 479 7.62 -6.44 10.49
CA ARG A 479 6.87 -7.68 10.77
C ARG A 479 5.44 -7.42 11.25
N GLY A 480 5.28 -6.44 12.14
CA GLY A 480 3.98 -5.98 12.63
C GLY A 480 3.12 -5.40 11.50
N GLY A 481 3.70 -4.58 10.62
CA GLY A 481 3.01 -4.05 9.44
C GLY A 481 2.46 -5.15 8.53
N TRP A 482 3.25 -6.20 8.28
CA TRP A 482 2.81 -7.36 7.50
C TRP A 482 1.76 -8.21 8.25
N LEU A 483 1.87 -8.33 9.58
CA LEU A 483 0.86 -9.02 10.39
C LEU A 483 -0.49 -8.31 10.29
N GLN A 484 -0.51 -7.01 10.53
CA GLN A 484 -1.70 -6.16 10.40
C GLN A 484 -2.29 -6.21 8.98
N PHE A 485 -1.43 -6.14 7.95
CA PHE A 485 -1.84 -6.30 6.55
C PHE A 485 -2.51 -7.66 6.31
N SER A 486 -1.93 -8.76 6.81
CA SER A 486 -2.48 -10.12 6.66
C SER A 486 -3.84 -10.30 7.34
N VAL A 487 -4.09 -9.57 8.44
CA VAL A 487 -5.35 -9.61 9.18
C VAL A 487 -6.45 -8.85 8.45
N ILE A 488 -6.15 -7.66 7.91
CA ILE A 488 -7.13 -6.81 7.22
C ILE A 488 -7.37 -7.30 5.78
N ALA A 489 -6.31 -7.68 5.06
CA ALA A 489 -6.36 -8.18 3.69
C ALA A 489 -6.63 -9.70 3.64
N LYS A 490 -7.65 -10.18 4.36
CA LYS A 490 -7.91 -11.63 4.59
C LYS A 490 -7.97 -12.49 3.31
N ASP A 491 -8.47 -11.93 2.22
CA ASP A 491 -8.64 -12.61 0.92
C ASP A 491 -7.44 -12.42 -0.02
N CYS A 492 -6.41 -11.68 0.40
CA CYS A 492 -5.18 -11.46 -0.36
C CYS A 492 -4.34 -12.74 -0.41
N SER A 493 -3.92 -13.15 -1.61
CA SER A 493 -2.95 -14.23 -1.78
C SER A 493 -1.53 -13.78 -1.43
N LEU A 494 -0.67 -14.70 -0.98
CA LEU A 494 0.73 -14.37 -0.69
C LEU A 494 1.44 -13.79 -1.93
N PHE A 495 1.13 -14.27 -3.14
CA PHE A 495 1.68 -13.73 -4.40
C PHE A 495 1.35 -12.23 -4.59
N GLN A 496 0.14 -11.81 -4.21
CA GLN A 496 -0.26 -10.40 -4.24
C GLN A 496 0.44 -9.60 -3.13
N ALA A 497 0.58 -10.14 -1.91
CA ALA A 497 1.34 -9.48 -0.85
C ALA A 497 2.82 -9.28 -1.24
N VAL A 498 3.45 -10.34 -1.76
CA VAL A 498 4.83 -10.37 -2.28
C VAL A 498 5.08 -9.31 -3.35
N SER A 499 4.13 -9.05 -4.25
CA SER A 499 4.31 -8.08 -5.33
C SER A 499 4.34 -6.62 -4.85
N LEU A 500 3.94 -6.36 -3.60
CA LEU A 500 3.96 -5.04 -2.96
C LEU A 500 5.26 -4.80 -2.16
N ALA A 501 6.12 -5.81 -2.01
CA ALA A 501 7.40 -5.66 -1.31
C ALA A 501 8.34 -4.74 -2.11
N ARG A 502 8.95 -3.76 -1.42
CA ARG A 502 9.81 -2.74 -2.03
C ARG A 502 11.28 -3.14 -2.05
N SER A 503 11.67 -4.12 -1.25
CA SER A 503 13.05 -4.61 -1.15
C SER A 503 13.12 -6.14 -1.19
N TRP A 504 14.28 -6.67 -1.59
CA TRP A 504 14.53 -8.12 -1.54
C TRP A 504 14.42 -8.65 -0.11
N ASP A 505 14.90 -7.89 0.88
CA ASP A 505 14.99 -8.35 2.26
C ASP A 505 13.59 -8.41 2.90
N GLU A 506 12.70 -7.47 2.57
CA GLU A 506 11.26 -7.53 2.88
C GLU A 506 10.57 -8.73 2.21
N PHE A 507 10.83 -8.97 0.92
CA PHE A 507 10.29 -10.12 0.20
C PHE A 507 10.75 -11.45 0.83
N PHE A 508 12.03 -11.56 1.16
CA PHE A 508 12.61 -12.76 1.78
C PHE A 508 12.06 -13.00 3.19
N GLU A 509 11.99 -11.95 4.00
CA GLU A 509 11.44 -12.02 5.37
C GLU A 509 9.95 -12.37 5.38
N LEU A 510 9.13 -11.78 4.48
CA LEU A 510 7.72 -12.13 4.32
C LEU A 510 7.54 -13.63 4.02
N ASN A 511 8.39 -14.20 3.16
CA ASN A 511 8.36 -15.63 2.85
C ASN A 511 8.74 -16.48 4.07
N ILE A 512 9.80 -16.13 4.79
CA ILE A 512 10.25 -16.83 6.01
C ILE A 512 9.18 -16.80 7.10
N LEU A 513 8.59 -15.63 7.38
CA LEU A 513 7.54 -15.48 8.38
C LEU A 513 6.29 -16.28 7.99
N THR A 514 5.94 -16.33 6.70
CA THR A 514 4.85 -17.19 6.22
C THR A 514 5.14 -18.67 6.47
N CYS A 515 6.33 -19.16 6.13
CA CYS A 515 6.71 -20.56 6.38
C CYS A 515 6.74 -20.92 7.88
N ASN A 516 7.07 -19.96 8.75
CA ASN A 516 7.05 -20.14 10.22
C ASN A 516 5.66 -19.93 10.86
N HIS A 517 4.57 -19.92 10.06
CA HIS A 517 3.19 -19.75 10.53
C HIS A 517 2.91 -18.45 11.31
N TYR A 518 3.71 -17.40 11.10
CA TYR A 518 3.58 -16.12 11.82
C TYR A 518 2.28 -15.34 11.47
N PHE A 519 1.67 -15.61 10.32
CA PHE A 519 0.49 -14.88 9.84
C PHE A 519 -0.80 -15.71 9.95
N PRO A 520 -1.91 -15.14 10.46
CA PRO A 520 -3.22 -15.81 10.55
C PRO A 520 -3.98 -15.90 9.21
N ALA A 521 -3.39 -15.47 8.09
CA ALA A 521 -4.04 -15.46 6.78
C ALA A 521 -4.12 -16.87 6.16
N ALA A 522 -5.31 -17.48 6.15
CA ALA A 522 -5.54 -18.83 5.63
C ALA A 522 -5.11 -19.02 4.15
N GLN A 523 -5.22 -17.98 3.32
CA GLN A 523 -4.77 -18.02 1.92
C GLN A 523 -3.24 -18.17 1.81
N TRP A 524 -2.48 -17.59 2.73
CA TRP A 524 -1.01 -17.59 2.69
C TRP A 524 -0.45 -18.94 3.11
N ALA A 525 -1.15 -19.67 3.99
CA ALA A 525 -0.72 -20.99 4.41
C ALA A 525 -0.69 -22.04 3.30
N SER A 526 -1.38 -21.79 2.17
CA SER A 526 -1.26 -22.60 0.95
C SER A 526 0.15 -22.59 0.32
N TRP A 527 1.03 -21.70 0.76
CA TRP A 527 2.45 -21.63 0.39
C TRP A 527 3.31 -22.69 1.10
N ILE A 528 2.94 -23.08 2.33
CA ILE A 528 3.77 -23.84 3.28
C ILE A 528 3.68 -25.36 3.01
N ARG A 529 3.65 -25.76 1.74
CA ARG A 529 3.19 -27.11 1.32
C ARG A 529 4.27 -28.19 1.32
N SER A 530 5.53 -27.89 1.61
CA SER A 530 6.58 -28.92 1.67
C SER A 530 7.80 -28.48 2.48
N ILE A 531 8.39 -29.42 3.21
CA ILE A 531 9.72 -29.28 3.84
C ILE A 531 10.82 -28.93 2.82
N THR A 532 10.67 -29.36 1.56
CA THR A 532 11.61 -28.99 0.48
C THR A 532 11.55 -27.50 0.15
N HIS A 533 10.37 -26.88 0.25
CA HIS A 533 10.18 -25.44 0.05
C HIS A 533 10.91 -24.66 1.15
N GLU A 534 10.75 -25.09 2.40
CA GLU A 534 11.44 -24.50 3.55
C GLU A 534 12.97 -24.61 3.46
N GLN A 535 13.50 -25.79 3.11
CA GLN A 535 14.94 -26.00 2.92
C GLN A 535 15.51 -25.13 1.78
N LEU A 536 14.77 -24.97 0.68
CA LEU A 536 15.16 -24.09 -0.42
C LEU A 536 15.12 -22.61 -0.01
N LEU A 537 14.09 -22.20 0.75
CA LEU A 537 13.96 -20.86 1.28
C LEU A 537 15.13 -20.50 2.21
N GLN A 538 15.56 -21.42 3.08
CA GLN A 538 16.73 -21.23 3.96
C GLN A 538 18.04 -20.94 3.20
N VAL A 539 18.19 -21.42 1.96
CA VAL A 539 19.35 -21.13 1.09
C VAL A 539 19.13 -19.96 0.13
N GLY A 540 18.04 -19.20 0.27
CA GLY A 540 17.75 -18.03 -0.57
C GLY A 540 17.24 -18.37 -1.97
N PHE A 541 16.71 -19.59 -2.16
CA PHE A 541 16.05 -20.05 -3.38
C PHE A 541 14.54 -20.15 -3.09
N ILE A 542 13.74 -19.22 -3.59
CA ILE A 542 12.30 -19.16 -3.26
C ILE A 542 11.48 -19.68 -4.44
N PRO A 543 11.09 -20.97 -4.47
CA PRO A 543 10.28 -21.50 -5.56
C PRO A 543 8.84 -20.97 -5.46
N TYR A 544 8.33 -20.48 -6.59
CA TYR A 544 6.97 -19.97 -6.73
C TYR A 544 6.11 -20.83 -7.67
N TYR A 545 6.74 -21.71 -8.45
CA TYR A 545 6.08 -22.73 -9.26
C TYR A 545 7.00 -23.94 -9.42
N GLN A 546 6.44 -25.16 -9.33
CA GLN A 546 7.18 -26.41 -9.41
C GLN A 546 6.33 -27.46 -10.12
N MET A 547 6.93 -28.13 -11.11
CA MET A 547 6.29 -29.20 -11.87
C MET A 547 7.12 -30.47 -11.76
N ASP A 548 6.63 -31.42 -10.95
CA ASP A 548 7.29 -32.71 -10.68
C ASP A 548 6.62 -33.91 -11.39
N GLN A 549 5.60 -33.63 -12.20
CA GLN A 549 4.75 -34.65 -12.84
C GLN A 549 5.26 -35.09 -14.21
N ALA A 550 6.49 -34.74 -14.60
CA ALA A 550 7.03 -35.08 -15.91
C ALA A 550 7.09 -36.59 -16.17
N HIS A 551 7.22 -37.40 -15.11
CA HIS A 551 7.23 -38.86 -15.21
C HIS A 551 5.87 -39.45 -15.63
N HIS A 552 4.75 -38.79 -15.31
CA HIS A 552 3.41 -39.16 -15.80
C HIS A 552 3.14 -38.64 -17.22
N MET A 553 3.73 -37.50 -17.59
CA MET A 553 3.57 -36.88 -18.91
C MET A 553 4.52 -37.46 -19.97
N THR A 554 5.61 -38.10 -19.54
CA THR A 554 6.57 -38.77 -20.42
C THR A 554 5.96 -40.06 -20.96
N SER A 555 5.95 -40.22 -22.27
CA SER A 555 5.38 -41.39 -22.94
C SER A 555 6.29 -41.90 -24.05
N HIS A 556 6.54 -43.21 -24.03
CA HIS A 556 7.28 -43.91 -25.09
C HIS A 556 6.33 -44.92 -25.73
N HIS A 557 5.87 -44.62 -26.94
CA HIS A 557 5.02 -45.50 -27.72
C HIS A 557 5.80 -46.07 -28.91
N GLN A 558 5.94 -47.40 -28.95
CA GLN A 558 6.60 -48.10 -30.04
C GLN A 558 5.58 -48.91 -30.83
N THR A 559 5.21 -48.42 -32.01
CA THR A 559 4.26 -49.11 -32.89
C THR A 559 5.01 -49.96 -33.90
N GLY A 560 4.76 -51.28 -33.89
CA GLY A 560 5.24 -52.22 -34.90
C GLY A 560 5.93 -53.47 -34.33
N SER A 561 5.21 -54.60 -34.35
CA SER A 561 5.80 -55.94 -34.19
C SER A 561 6.55 -56.37 -35.45
N ARG A 562 7.46 -57.35 -35.33
CA ARG A 562 8.24 -57.93 -36.46
C ARG A 562 7.37 -58.59 -37.55
N ALA A 563 6.08 -58.79 -37.32
CA ALA A 563 5.27 -59.74 -38.09
C ALA A 563 4.65 -59.22 -39.40
N HIS A 564 4.26 -57.94 -39.53
CA HIS A 564 3.44 -57.47 -40.66
C HIS A 564 3.79 -56.04 -41.11
N GLY A 565 4.65 -55.92 -42.14
CA GLY A 565 4.70 -54.85 -43.16
C GLY A 565 4.89 -53.36 -42.77
N GLN A 566 4.54 -52.95 -41.56
CA GLN A 566 4.51 -51.56 -41.12
C GLN A 566 5.90 -51.17 -40.60
N ARG A 567 6.46 -50.05 -41.10
CA ARG A 567 7.71 -49.50 -40.57
C ARG A 567 7.54 -49.21 -39.08
N ARG A 568 8.51 -49.64 -38.27
CA ARG A 568 8.59 -49.29 -36.84
C ARG A 568 8.55 -47.77 -36.70
N THR A 569 7.55 -47.26 -35.99
CA THR A 569 7.46 -45.85 -35.62
C THR A 569 7.69 -45.74 -34.13
N HIS A 570 8.69 -44.95 -33.76
CA HIS A 570 9.01 -44.63 -32.38
C HIS A 570 8.46 -43.23 -32.11
N HIS A 571 7.43 -43.13 -31.27
CA HIS A 571 6.89 -41.87 -30.79
C HIS A 571 7.27 -41.73 -29.31
N ALA A 572 8.25 -40.87 -29.02
CA ALA A 572 8.69 -40.57 -27.67
C ALA A 572 8.43 -39.09 -27.37
N VAL A 573 7.71 -38.83 -26.29
CA VAL A 573 7.54 -37.50 -25.70
C VAL A 573 8.20 -37.55 -24.33
N GLU A 574 9.35 -36.90 -24.21
CA GLU A 574 10.03 -36.71 -22.93
C GLU A 574 9.65 -35.36 -22.35
N THR A 575 9.02 -35.39 -21.18
CA THR A 575 8.76 -34.19 -20.38
C THR A 575 9.87 -34.05 -19.34
N ARG A 576 10.22 -32.83 -18.93
CA ARG A 576 11.20 -32.58 -17.85
C ARG A 576 10.53 -31.84 -16.70
N ASN A 577 10.89 -32.20 -15.47
CA ASN A 577 10.52 -31.40 -14.31
C ASN A 577 11.18 -30.02 -14.42
N PHE A 578 10.50 -28.98 -13.93
CA PHE A 578 11.06 -27.63 -13.86
C PHE A 578 10.55 -26.88 -12.63
N VAL A 579 11.38 -25.97 -12.14
CA VAL A 579 11.09 -25.12 -10.98
C VAL A 579 11.36 -23.68 -11.38
N CYS A 580 10.40 -22.80 -11.11
CA CYS A 580 10.54 -21.36 -11.26
C CYS A 580 10.71 -20.76 -9.87
N ALA A 581 11.78 -20.00 -9.66
CA ALA A 581 12.15 -19.47 -8.35
C ALA A 581 12.74 -18.06 -8.43
N HIS A 582 12.67 -17.35 -7.30
CA HIS A 582 13.36 -16.08 -7.09
C HIS A 582 14.66 -16.29 -6.31
N MET A 583 15.72 -15.57 -6.70
CA MET A 583 17.00 -15.51 -5.98
C MET A 583 17.54 -14.08 -5.97
N LYS A 584 18.29 -13.71 -4.92
CA LYS A 584 18.85 -12.35 -4.75
C LYS A 584 19.87 -12.04 -5.85
N ARG A 585 19.63 -10.97 -6.63
CA ARG A 585 20.56 -10.53 -7.67
C ARG A 585 21.91 -10.14 -7.05
N ASN A 586 23.01 -10.58 -7.68
CA ASN A 586 24.40 -10.32 -7.27
C ASN A 586 24.86 -10.93 -5.94
N ASP A 587 24.05 -11.76 -5.29
CA ASP A 587 24.41 -12.40 -4.02
C ASP A 587 25.48 -13.52 -4.18
N PRO A 588 26.43 -13.69 -3.24
CA PRO A 588 27.44 -14.75 -3.30
C PRO A 588 26.88 -16.18 -3.21
N VAL A 589 25.69 -16.42 -2.65
CA VAL A 589 25.01 -17.72 -2.67
C VAL A 589 24.45 -17.97 -4.06
N THR A 590 23.69 -17.02 -4.62
CA THR A 590 23.14 -17.09 -5.98
C THR A 590 24.23 -17.28 -7.04
N ARG A 591 25.36 -16.56 -6.93
CA ARG A 591 26.50 -16.72 -7.83
C ARG A 591 27.11 -18.13 -7.77
N ARG A 592 27.23 -18.72 -6.56
CA ARG A 592 27.71 -20.10 -6.39
C ARG A 592 26.71 -21.11 -6.93
N TRP A 593 25.42 -20.93 -6.66
CA TRP A 593 24.35 -21.78 -7.19
C TRP A 593 24.36 -21.81 -8.73
N ILE A 594 24.44 -20.65 -9.39
CA ILE A 594 24.55 -20.56 -10.86
C ILE A 594 25.81 -21.28 -11.36
N GLN A 595 26.95 -21.15 -10.67
CA GLN A 595 28.18 -21.85 -11.05
C GLN A 595 28.03 -23.37 -10.98
N TYR A 596 27.45 -23.92 -9.90
CA TYR A 596 27.18 -25.35 -9.78
C TYR A 596 26.18 -25.83 -10.84
N ALA A 597 25.11 -25.09 -11.08
CA ALA A 597 24.13 -25.39 -12.12
C ALA A 597 24.74 -25.42 -13.53
N VAL A 598 25.67 -24.51 -13.84
CA VAL A 598 26.41 -24.50 -15.11
C VAL A 598 27.41 -25.65 -15.21
N MET A 599 28.03 -26.09 -14.09
CA MET A 599 28.85 -27.30 -14.08
C MET A 599 28.03 -28.58 -14.31
N GLU A 600 26.79 -28.60 -13.83
CA GLU A 600 25.83 -29.69 -13.98
C GLU A 600 24.90 -29.52 -15.18
N SER A 601 25.31 -28.76 -16.21
CA SER A 601 24.48 -28.42 -17.39
C SER A 601 24.01 -29.63 -18.22
N TYR A 602 24.57 -30.81 -17.95
CA TYR A 602 24.18 -32.09 -18.57
C TYR A 602 23.01 -32.77 -17.83
N LYS A 603 22.73 -32.39 -16.57
CA LYS A 603 21.58 -32.84 -15.79
C LYS A 603 20.49 -31.78 -15.70
N MET A 604 20.86 -30.50 -15.57
CA MET A 604 19.94 -29.38 -15.34
C MET A 604 20.15 -28.29 -16.38
N ALA A 605 19.07 -27.62 -16.79
CA ALA A 605 19.13 -26.43 -17.63
C ALA A 605 18.59 -25.23 -16.85
N ILE A 606 19.31 -24.10 -16.89
CA ILE A 606 18.76 -22.79 -16.53
C ILE A 606 18.26 -22.15 -17.83
N MET A 607 17.06 -21.56 -17.79
CA MET A 607 16.46 -20.75 -18.86
C MET A 607 16.30 -19.30 -18.40
#